data_AF-A0A953ZUG0-F1
#
_entry.id   AF-A0A953ZUG0-F1
#
_cell.length_a   1.000
_cell.length_b   1.000
_cell.length_c   1.000
_cell.angle_alpha   90.00
_cell.angle_beta   90.00
_cell.angle_gamma   90.00
#
_symmetry.space_group_name_H-M   'P 1'
#
loop_
_entity.id
_entity.type
_entity.pdbx_description
1 polymer ?
#
loop_
_entity_poly.entity_id
_entity_poly.type
_entity_poly.pdbx_seq_one_letter_code
_entity_poly.pdbx_strand_id
1 'polypeptide(L)'
;MTARPHPDRDAATLAQRNRLLADPSTAAGPFQMPGDGSCDARVDLHLLRHAAAVAMRTRGTDAARQRLDGLDTPDLLAGTVQDGTARGLHVALEEAMSLCAPAAPELADVDPEDDARTEEWTGKALRRKRDILVASGGARIRFSRRDGVLLVDRDAGIHAEDCLLFEDRTDAGTLDGFEPVAGERARLFSPAFLSPAVLRHGPRVQELHLVGQLGRGHRGYPCRLVLVGRHDERCVRMTLRVDNRHTDHRLRIRFRGVPDGYVHHCGTPAWSRVEHRGRTFVTATLVRACGRLQVGSRSVAVPDAQLQLPIEHRFGLGACIPGGCCAR
;
A
#
# COMPACT_ATOMS: atom_id res chain seq x y z
N MET A 1 -2.42 -40.47 -21.40
CA MET A 1 -2.32 -39.78 -20.09
C MET A 1 -3.13 -38.49 -20.19
N THR A 2 -4.31 -38.47 -19.57
CA THR A 2 -5.14 -37.27 -19.50
C THR A 2 -4.42 -36.23 -18.64
N ALA A 3 -4.17 -35.05 -19.20
CA ALA A 3 -3.60 -33.93 -18.46
C ALA A 3 -4.53 -33.63 -17.27
N ARG A 4 -4.07 -33.88 -16.05
CA ARG A 4 -4.81 -33.42 -14.86
C ARG A 4 -4.94 -31.90 -14.98
N PRO A 5 -6.16 -31.33 -14.86
CA PRO A 5 -6.31 -29.89 -14.82
C PRO A 5 -5.45 -29.31 -13.70
N HIS A 6 -5.01 -28.06 -13.88
CA HIS A 6 -4.24 -27.33 -12.89
C HIS A 6 -4.98 -27.38 -11.54
N PRO A 7 -4.31 -27.57 -10.39
CA PRO A 7 -4.96 -27.56 -9.08
C PRO A 7 -5.78 -26.28 -8.82
N ASP A 8 -5.47 -25.18 -9.51
CA ASP A 8 -6.25 -23.93 -9.46
C ASP A 8 -7.47 -23.89 -10.40
N ARG A 9 -7.63 -24.85 -11.33
CA ARG A 9 -8.90 -25.03 -12.06
C ARG A 9 -9.96 -25.76 -11.23
N ASP A 10 -9.51 -26.46 -10.19
CA ASP A 10 -10.37 -26.99 -9.13
C ASP A 10 -10.56 -25.97 -7.99
N ALA A 11 -10.02 -24.74 -8.12
CA ALA A 11 -10.22 -23.69 -7.14
C ALA A 11 -11.67 -23.21 -7.15
N ALA A 12 -12.31 -23.23 -5.98
CA ALA A 12 -13.65 -22.70 -5.81
C ALA A 12 -13.65 -21.20 -6.14
N THR A 13 -14.47 -20.82 -7.11
CA THR A 13 -14.94 -19.43 -7.28
C THR A 13 -15.67 -18.96 -6.02
N LEU A 14 -15.78 -17.65 -5.81
CA LEU A 14 -16.55 -17.11 -4.66
C LEU A 14 -17.98 -17.70 -4.59
N ALA A 15 -18.63 -17.87 -5.75
CA ALA A 15 -19.95 -18.49 -5.84
C ALA A 15 -19.95 -19.99 -5.46
N GLN A 16 -18.92 -20.74 -5.84
CA GLN A 16 -18.78 -22.15 -5.44
C GLN A 16 -18.46 -22.27 -3.95
N ARG A 17 -17.61 -21.40 -3.40
CA ARG A 17 -17.33 -21.34 -1.96
C ARG A 17 -18.60 -21.10 -1.15
N ASN A 18 -19.43 -20.13 -1.53
CA ASN A 18 -20.68 -19.84 -0.83
C ASN A 18 -21.63 -21.05 -0.87
N ARG A 19 -21.64 -21.82 -1.97
CA ARG A 19 -22.40 -23.09 -2.05
C ARG A 19 -21.81 -24.17 -1.14
N LEU A 20 -20.48 -24.31 -1.09
CA LEU A 20 -19.78 -25.27 -0.22
C LEU A 20 -19.98 -24.97 1.27
N LEU A 21 -20.03 -23.69 1.65
CA LEU A 21 -20.34 -23.27 3.03
C LEU A 21 -21.82 -23.53 3.39
N ALA A 22 -22.72 -23.40 2.41
CA ALA A 22 -24.14 -23.70 2.60
C ALA A 22 -24.42 -25.22 2.68
N ASP A 23 -23.58 -26.05 2.04
CA ASP A 23 -23.67 -27.51 2.11
C ASP A 23 -22.27 -28.16 2.28
N PRO A 24 -21.83 -28.34 3.55
CA PRO A 24 -20.52 -28.90 3.88
C PRO A 24 -20.27 -30.31 3.35
N SER A 25 -21.33 -31.05 2.97
CA SER A 25 -21.21 -32.41 2.46
C SER A 25 -20.54 -32.51 1.09
N THR A 26 -20.39 -31.38 0.39
CA THR A 26 -19.80 -31.28 -0.95
C THR A 26 -18.32 -30.89 -0.96
N ALA A 27 -17.71 -30.62 0.20
CA ALA A 27 -16.33 -30.15 0.30
C ALA A 27 -15.31 -31.31 0.26
N ALA A 28 -14.40 -31.28 -0.72
CA ALA A 28 -13.25 -32.18 -0.79
C ALA A 28 -12.14 -31.74 0.19
N GLY A 29 -12.34 -32.02 1.48
CA GLY A 29 -11.34 -31.89 2.54
C GLY A 29 -11.43 -30.63 3.41
N PRO A 30 -10.71 -30.59 4.55
CA PRO A 30 -10.78 -29.50 5.51
C PRO A 30 -10.10 -28.22 4.98
N PHE A 31 -10.83 -27.12 4.98
CA PHE A 31 -10.31 -25.78 4.74
C PHE A 31 -9.27 -25.44 5.81
N GLN A 32 -8.04 -25.11 5.41
CA GLN A 32 -7.00 -24.66 6.34
C GLN A 32 -7.10 -23.16 6.56
N MET A 33 -7.07 -22.76 7.82
CA MET A 33 -7.01 -21.34 8.21
C MET A 33 -5.69 -20.72 7.77
N PRO A 34 -5.69 -19.46 7.28
CA PRO A 34 -4.48 -18.71 6.97
C PRO A 34 -3.53 -18.61 8.18
N GLY A 35 -2.22 -18.72 7.95
CA GLY A 35 -1.21 -18.40 8.96
C GLY A 35 -0.91 -16.90 9.06
N ASP A 36 -0.20 -16.45 10.10
CA ASP A 36 0.05 -15.02 10.36
C ASP A 36 0.76 -14.27 9.21
N GLY A 37 1.56 -14.96 8.40
CA GLY A 37 2.26 -14.35 7.25
C GLY A 37 1.37 -14.12 6.02
N SER A 38 0.11 -14.57 6.04
CA SER A 38 -0.89 -14.35 4.98
C SER A 38 -1.24 -12.89 4.72
N CYS A 39 -0.95 -12.00 5.69
CA CYS A 39 -1.15 -10.56 5.57
C CYS A 39 -0.32 -9.92 4.44
N ASP A 40 0.73 -10.60 3.97
CA ASP A 40 1.57 -10.16 2.86
C ASP A 40 0.99 -10.51 1.48
N ALA A 41 0.01 -11.42 1.42
CA ALA A 41 -0.62 -11.83 0.17
C ALA A 41 -1.70 -10.83 -0.29
N ARG A 42 -1.84 -10.66 -1.61
CA ARG A 42 -2.92 -9.86 -2.23
C ARG A 42 -3.07 -8.45 -1.62
N VAL A 43 -1.97 -7.68 -1.58
CA VAL A 43 -1.94 -6.29 -1.06
C VAL A 43 -2.99 -5.40 -1.73
N ASP A 44 -3.25 -5.60 -3.02
CA ASP A 44 -4.34 -4.97 -3.77
C ASP A 44 -5.72 -5.21 -3.14
N LEU A 45 -6.01 -6.45 -2.75
CA LEU A 45 -7.29 -6.81 -2.14
C LEU A 45 -7.44 -6.16 -0.75
N HIS A 46 -6.36 -6.07 0.04
CA HIS A 46 -6.38 -5.37 1.32
C HIS A 46 -6.65 -3.86 1.18
N LEU A 47 -6.02 -3.23 0.18
CA LEU A 47 -6.26 -1.82 -0.14
C LEU A 47 -7.70 -1.60 -0.62
N LEU A 48 -8.18 -2.45 -1.51
CA LEU A 48 -9.54 -2.38 -2.06
C LEU A 48 -10.59 -2.59 -0.96
N ARG A 49 -10.38 -3.57 -0.07
CA ARG A 49 -11.21 -3.80 1.11
C ARG A 49 -11.29 -2.55 1.97
N HIS A 50 -10.16 -1.89 2.22
CA HIS A 50 -10.15 -0.68 3.01
C HIS A 50 -10.91 0.45 2.33
N ALA A 51 -10.70 0.66 1.03
CA ALA A 51 -11.42 1.66 0.26
C ALA A 51 -12.94 1.41 0.31
N ALA A 52 -13.37 0.15 0.15
CA ALA A 52 -14.76 -0.25 0.30
C ALA A 52 -15.29 0.05 1.72
N ALA A 53 -14.55 -0.32 2.77
CA ALA A 53 -14.96 -0.06 4.14
C ALA A 53 -15.08 1.45 4.44
N VAL A 54 -14.17 2.29 3.91
CA VAL A 54 -14.27 3.75 4.02
C VAL A 54 -15.52 4.25 3.28
N ALA A 55 -15.71 3.84 2.02
CA ALA A 55 -16.87 4.23 1.23
C ALA A 55 -18.20 3.83 1.90
N MET A 56 -18.27 2.64 2.47
CA MET A 56 -19.44 2.16 3.20
C MET A 56 -19.74 2.99 4.45
N ARG A 57 -18.71 3.36 5.22
CA ARG A 57 -18.88 4.20 6.41
C ARG A 57 -19.35 5.61 6.08
N THR A 58 -18.85 6.19 4.99
CA THR A 58 -19.08 7.61 4.66
C THR A 58 -20.27 7.83 3.72
N ARG A 59 -20.56 6.86 2.85
CA ARG A 59 -21.51 6.98 1.73
C ARG A 59 -22.34 5.71 1.49
N GLY A 60 -22.33 4.76 2.42
CA GLY A 60 -22.96 3.45 2.22
C GLY A 60 -24.47 3.55 1.98
N THR A 61 -24.93 2.81 0.98
CA THR A 61 -26.36 2.59 0.68
C THR A 61 -26.77 1.18 1.08
N ASP A 62 -28.08 0.91 1.17
CA ASP A 62 -28.56 -0.44 1.48
C ASP A 62 -28.19 -1.46 0.40
N ALA A 63 -28.19 -1.06 -0.88
CA ALA A 63 -27.73 -1.90 -1.98
C ALA A 63 -26.24 -2.26 -1.84
N ALA A 64 -25.40 -1.31 -1.44
CA ALA A 64 -23.99 -1.55 -1.19
C ALA A 64 -23.78 -2.48 0.03
N ARG A 65 -24.58 -2.33 1.09
CA ARG A 65 -24.55 -3.23 2.26
C ARG A 65 -24.94 -4.64 1.88
N GLN A 66 -26.03 -4.79 1.15
CA GLN A 66 -26.52 -6.09 0.67
C GLN A 66 -25.47 -6.77 -0.23
N ARG A 67 -24.72 -6.01 -1.02
CA ARG A 67 -23.69 -6.57 -1.90
C ARG A 67 -22.52 -7.20 -1.14
N LEU A 68 -22.19 -6.67 0.04
CA LEU A 68 -21.12 -7.17 0.91
C LEU A 68 -21.59 -8.13 2.00
N ASP A 69 -22.90 -8.37 2.10
CA ASP A 69 -23.45 -9.26 3.11
C ASP A 69 -22.86 -10.67 2.96
N GLY A 70 -22.37 -11.21 4.08
CA GLY A 70 -21.65 -12.49 4.10
C GLY A 70 -20.26 -12.51 3.44
N LEU A 71 -19.72 -11.38 2.96
CA LEU A 71 -18.39 -11.28 2.35
C LEU A 71 -17.32 -10.66 3.26
N ASP A 72 -17.73 -10.03 4.38
CA ASP A 72 -16.83 -9.45 5.39
C ASP A 72 -16.43 -10.48 6.46
N THR A 73 -15.95 -11.65 6.03
CA THR A 73 -15.53 -12.73 6.93
C THR A 73 -13.99 -12.84 6.96
N PRO A 74 -13.34 -13.07 8.12
CA PRO A 74 -11.88 -13.05 8.24
C PRO A 74 -11.13 -13.97 7.26
N ASP A 75 -11.74 -15.09 6.90
CA ASP A 75 -11.29 -16.09 5.94
C ASP A 75 -11.34 -15.63 4.48
N LEU A 76 -12.36 -14.85 4.08
CA LEU A 76 -12.44 -14.25 2.75
C LEU A 76 -11.49 -13.07 2.59
N LEU A 77 -11.25 -12.39 3.70
CA LEU A 77 -10.44 -11.18 3.75
C LEU A 77 -8.97 -11.46 4.06
N ALA A 78 -8.62 -12.72 4.31
CA ALA A 78 -7.25 -13.17 4.32
C ALA A 78 -6.74 -13.21 2.87
N GLY A 79 -5.56 -12.64 2.63
CA GLY A 79 -4.94 -12.60 1.31
C GLY A 79 -4.61 -13.97 0.70
N THR A 80 -4.91 -15.06 1.40
CA THR A 80 -4.65 -16.46 1.02
C THR A 80 -5.85 -17.20 0.44
N VAL A 81 -6.97 -16.52 0.22
CA VAL A 81 -8.08 -17.12 -0.54
C VAL A 81 -7.62 -17.52 -1.95
N GLN A 82 -8.19 -18.61 -2.45
CA GLN A 82 -7.94 -19.07 -3.81
C GLN A 82 -8.22 -17.97 -4.85
N ASP A 83 -7.46 -17.95 -5.94
CA ASP A 83 -7.50 -16.90 -6.96
C ASP A 83 -8.92 -16.61 -7.51
N GLY A 84 -9.71 -17.66 -7.77
CA GLY A 84 -11.10 -17.51 -8.22
C GLY A 84 -12.02 -16.86 -7.18
N THR A 85 -11.76 -17.10 -5.89
CA THR A 85 -12.44 -16.43 -4.77
C THR A 85 -11.94 -14.99 -4.62
N ALA A 86 -10.63 -14.76 -4.69
CA ALA A 86 -10.01 -13.43 -4.61
C ALA A 86 -10.56 -12.49 -5.70
N ARG A 87 -10.62 -12.96 -6.94
CA ARG A 87 -11.19 -12.21 -8.08
C ARG A 87 -12.68 -11.90 -7.87
N GLY A 88 -13.46 -12.88 -7.41
CA GLY A 88 -14.87 -12.68 -7.11
C GLY A 88 -15.09 -11.64 -5.99
N LEU A 89 -14.22 -11.66 -4.97
CA LEU A 89 -14.26 -10.69 -3.89
C LEU A 89 -13.82 -9.29 -4.38
N HIS A 90 -12.81 -9.20 -5.23
CA HIS A 90 -12.39 -7.94 -5.85
C HIS A 90 -13.57 -7.26 -6.58
N VAL A 91 -14.24 -8.00 -7.47
CA VAL A 91 -15.42 -7.51 -8.19
C VAL A 91 -16.53 -7.09 -7.23
N ALA A 92 -16.80 -7.90 -6.19
CA ALA A 92 -17.81 -7.56 -5.20
C ALA A 92 -17.53 -6.26 -4.44
N LEU A 93 -16.26 -6.01 -4.09
CA LEU A 93 -15.83 -4.79 -3.40
C LEU A 93 -15.95 -3.56 -4.33
N GLU A 94 -15.55 -3.67 -5.60
CA GLU A 94 -15.72 -2.61 -6.60
C GLU A 94 -17.20 -2.28 -6.87
N GLU A 95 -18.03 -3.30 -7.01
CA GLU A 95 -19.47 -3.15 -7.18
C GLU A 95 -20.10 -2.47 -5.95
N ALA A 96 -19.76 -2.91 -4.73
CA ALA A 96 -20.25 -2.30 -3.51
C ALA A 96 -19.88 -0.81 -3.40
N MET A 97 -18.63 -0.45 -3.74
CA MET A 97 -18.21 0.95 -3.78
C MET A 97 -18.97 1.76 -4.83
N SER A 98 -19.25 1.18 -6.00
CA SER A 98 -20.01 1.83 -7.06
C SER A 98 -21.49 2.03 -6.70
N LEU A 99 -22.03 1.17 -5.84
CA LEU A 99 -23.39 1.27 -5.30
C LEU A 99 -23.51 2.27 -4.13
N CYS A 100 -22.40 2.71 -3.54
CA CYS A 100 -22.43 3.77 -2.53
C CYS A 100 -22.92 5.09 -3.16
N ALA A 101 -23.48 6.00 -2.35
CA ALA A 101 -23.89 7.32 -2.81
C ALA A 101 -22.68 8.03 -3.45
N PRO A 102 -22.84 8.84 -4.51
CA PRO A 102 -21.73 9.48 -5.19
C PRO A 102 -20.78 10.15 -4.20
N ALA A 103 -19.47 9.98 -4.41
CA ALA A 103 -18.52 10.77 -3.66
C ALA A 103 -18.84 12.24 -3.90
N ALA A 104 -18.98 13.01 -2.81
CA ALA A 104 -18.86 14.45 -2.95
C ALA A 104 -17.54 14.71 -3.69
N PRO A 105 -17.51 15.64 -4.66
CA PRO A 105 -16.26 16.00 -5.30
C PRO A 105 -15.26 16.24 -4.18
N GLU A 106 -14.15 15.51 -4.22
CA GLU A 106 -13.05 15.69 -3.28
C GLU A 106 -12.74 17.18 -3.36
N LEU A 107 -13.13 17.93 -2.31
CA LEU A 107 -12.87 19.35 -2.26
C LEU A 107 -11.36 19.42 -2.49
N ALA A 108 -10.95 20.07 -3.58
CA ALA A 108 -9.54 20.26 -3.83
C ALA A 108 -8.94 20.74 -2.50
N ASP A 109 -7.86 20.11 -2.05
CA ASP A 109 -7.26 20.37 -0.74
C ASP A 109 -6.85 21.84 -0.54
N VAL A 110 -7.00 22.65 -1.59
CA VAL A 110 -6.76 24.08 -1.71
C VAL A 110 -8.04 24.86 -1.39
N ASP A 111 -8.05 25.55 -0.25
CA ASP A 111 -9.00 26.62 0.02
C ASP A 111 -8.86 27.68 -1.11
N PRO A 112 -9.95 28.19 -1.72
CA PRO A 112 -9.85 29.23 -2.74
C PRO A 112 -9.02 30.45 -2.30
N GLU A 113 -9.01 30.78 -1.00
CA GLU A 113 -8.14 31.84 -0.45
C GLU A 113 -6.67 31.42 -0.37
N ASP A 114 -6.39 30.13 -0.15
CA ASP A 114 -5.03 29.59 -0.21
C ASP A 114 -4.53 29.54 -1.65
N ASP A 115 -5.38 29.20 -2.63
CA ASP A 115 -4.99 29.10 -4.05
C ASP A 115 -4.46 30.44 -4.56
N ALA A 116 -5.15 31.54 -4.23
CA ALA A 116 -4.74 32.90 -4.58
C ALA A 116 -3.38 33.31 -3.99
N ARG A 117 -2.91 32.63 -2.93
CA ARG A 117 -1.64 32.89 -2.24
C ARG A 117 -0.65 31.75 -2.34
N THR A 118 -0.95 30.73 -3.15
CA THR A 118 -0.11 29.56 -3.29
C THR A 118 0.98 29.84 -4.32
N GLU A 119 2.22 29.76 -3.87
CA GLU A 119 3.36 29.77 -4.78
C GLU A 119 3.58 28.36 -5.33
N GLU A 120 3.62 28.24 -6.66
CA GLU A 120 3.95 26.98 -7.33
C GLU A 120 5.35 27.07 -7.95
N TRP A 121 6.21 26.08 -7.66
CA TRP A 121 7.49 25.90 -8.34
C TRP A 121 7.51 24.61 -9.13
N THR A 122 7.99 24.70 -10.36
CA THR A 122 8.21 23.55 -11.25
C THR A 122 9.57 23.67 -11.96
N GLY A 123 9.96 22.61 -12.67
CA GLY A 123 11.10 22.63 -13.60
C GLY A 123 12.42 23.11 -12.98
N LYS A 124 13.10 24.05 -13.66
CA LYS A 124 14.44 24.53 -13.25
C LYS A 124 14.41 25.28 -11.92
N ALA A 125 13.32 26.00 -11.62
CA ALA A 125 13.18 26.75 -10.37
C ALA A 125 13.12 25.80 -9.17
N LEU A 126 12.33 24.73 -9.28
CA LEU A 126 12.24 23.70 -8.24
C LEU A 126 13.56 22.92 -8.09
N ARG A 127 14.21 22.53 -9.20
CA ARG A 127 15.49 21.79 -9.17
C ARG A 127 16.63 22.52 -8.46
N ARG A 128 16.57 23.86 -8.37
CA ARG A 128 17.55 24.70 -7.67
C ARG A 128 17.32 24.72 -6.15
N LYS A 129 16.14 24.35 -5.65
CA LYS A 129 15.90 24.23 -4.21
C LYS A 129 16.68 23.01 -3.69
N ARG A 130 17.63 23.27 -2.80
CA ARG A 130 18.48 22.21 -2.20
C ARG A 130 17.70 21.38 -1.20
N ASP A 131 16.90 22.06 -0.38
CA ASP A 131 16.10 21.48 0.69
C ASP A 131 14.66 21.95 0.52
N ILE A 132 13.73 21.00 0.44
CA ILE A 132 12.31 21.27 0.32
C ILE A 132 11.66 20.82 1.62
N LEU A 133 10.96 21.74 2.29
CA LEU A 133 10.22 21.47 3.51
C LEU A 133 8.74 21.30 3.17
N VAL A 134 8.12 20.26 3.73
CA VAL A 134 6.67 20.05 3.79
C VAL A 134 6.30 19.97 5.26
N ALA A 135 5.59 20.97 5.76
CA ALA A 135 5.23 21.10 7.17
C ALA A 135 3.75 20.86 7.40
N SER A 136 3.42 20.07 8.42
CA SER A 136 2.11 20.04 9.05
C SER A 136 2.11 20.91 10.32
N GLY A 137 0.98 20.97 11.02
CA GLY A 137 0.86 21.54 12.37
C GLY A 137 1.65 20.79 13.45
N GLY A 138 2.16 19.59 13.15
CA GLY A 138 3.07 18.83 14.01
C GLY A 138 4.32 18.39 13.24
N ALA A 139 4.27 17.20 12.66
CA ALA A 139 5.37 16.61 11.91
C ALA A 139 5.78 17.44 10.68
N ARG A 140 7.05 17.36 10.33
CA ARG A 140 7.64 18.04 9.17
C ARG A 140 8.55 17.09 8.43
N ILE A 141 8.50 17.16 7.10
CA ILE A 141 9.39 16.41 6.22
C ILE A 141 10.29 17.38 5.48
N ARG A 142 11.60 17.18 5.58
CA ARG A 142 12.58 17.79 4.68
C ARG A 142 13.01 16.76 3.65
N PHE A 143 12.82 17.07 2.38
CA PHE A 143 13.33 16.29 1.25
C PHE A 143 14.57 16.98 0.67
N SER A 144 15.62 16.21 0.44
CA SER A 144 16.77 16.63 -0.37
C SER A 144 17.28 15.49 -1.23
N ARG A 145 17.81 15.82 -2.42
CA ARG A 145 18.41 14.81 -3.32
C ARG A 145 19.71 14.21 -2.79
N ARG A 146 20.29 14.79 -1.74
CA ARG A 146 21.55 14.33 -1.14
C ARG A 146 21.30 13.43 0.07
N ASP A 147 20.40 13.86 0.94
CA ASP A 147 20.20 13.27 2.27
C ASP A 147 18.90 12.47 2.36
N GLY A 148 18.09 12.45 1.29
CA GLY A 148 16.83 11.72 1.24
C GLY A 148 15.72 12.45 2.00
N VAL A 149 15.04 11.71 2.89
CA VAL A 149 13.89 12.19 3.65
C VAL A 149 14.27 12.29 5.12
N LEU A 150 14.14 13.48 5.69
CA LEU A 150 14.24 13.73 7.12
C LEU A 150 12.84 13.98 7.68
N LEU A 151 12.44 13.20 8.67
CA LEU A 151 11.23 13.43 9.46
C LEU A 151 11.59 14.07 10.79
N VAL A 152 10.94 15.19 11.12
CA VAL A 152 11.10 15.90 12.39
C VAL A 152 9.75 16.14 13.03
N ASP A 153 9.64 15.85 14.31
CA ASP A 153 8.56 16.33 15.15
C ASP A 153 9.15 16.79 16.48
N ARG A 154 9.08 18.10 16.75
CA ARG A 154 9.75 18.70 17.92
C ARG A 154 9.03 18.37 19.21
N ASP A 155 7.70 18.33 19.17
CA ASP A 155 6.87 18.07 20.36
C ASP A 155 7.05 16.62 20.81
N ALA A 156 7.18 15.70 19.85
CA ALA A 156 7.41 14.28 20.11
C ALA A 156 8.90 13.91 20.25
N GLY A 157 9.84 14.87 20.12
CA GLY A 157 11.28 14.61 20.20
C GLY A 157 11.84 13.71 19.08
N ILE A 158 11.18 13.70 17.91
CA ILE A 158 11.56 12.84 16.78
C ILE A 158 12.47 13.60 15.82
N HIS A 159 13.58 12.96 15.48
CA HIS A 159 14.53 13.41 14.46
C HIS A 159 15.10 12.20 13.71
N ALA A 160 14.44 11.80 12.62
CA ALA A 160 14.77 10.60 11.85
C ALA A 160 15.33 10.97 10.47
N GLU A 161 16.66 10.83 10.32
CA GLU A 161 17.39 11.10 9.08
C GLU A 161 17.32 9.92 8.10
N ASP A 162 17.25 10.21 6.79
CA ASP A 162 17.09 9.23 5.70
C ASP A 162 16.10 8.12 6.09
N CYS A 163 14.96 8.56 6.64
CA CYS A 163 14.05 7.70 7.37
C CYS A 163 13.21 6.85 6.42
N LEU A 164 13.17 7.18 5.14
CA LEU A 164 12.36 6.49 4.14
C LEU A 164 13.26 5.75 3.15
N LEU A 165 13.12 4.45 3.06
CA LEU A 165 13.80 3.63 2.05
C LEU A 165 12.81 2.66 1.40
N PHE A 166 13.14 2.21 0.21
CA PHE A 166 12.43 1.14 -0.48
C PHE A 166 13.32 -0.07 -0.60
N GLU A 167 12.74 -1.25 -0.44
CA GLU A 167 13.43 -2.53 -0.55
C GLU A 167 12.78 -3.37 -1.63
N ASP A 168 13.58 -3.85 -2.58
CA ASP A 168 13.17 -4.78 -3.63
C ASP A 168 13.95 -6.09 -3.51
N ARG A 169 13.24 -7.20 -3.62
CA ARG A 169 13.77 -8.56 -3.59
C ARG A 169 12.91 -9.50 -4.43
N THR A 170 13.52 -10.56 -4.93
CA THR A 170 12.80 -11.67 -5.53
C THR A 170 12.01 -12.41 -4.45
N ASP A 171 10.75 -12.73 -4.72
CA ASP A 171 9.90 -13.50 -3.81
C ASP A 171 9.79 -14.95 -4.28
N ALA A 172 10.33 -15.87 -3.50
CA ALA A 172 10.26 -17.31 -3.69
C ALA A 172 9.39 -18.00 -2.62
N GLY A 173 8.57 -17.23 -1.90
CA GLY A 173 7.79 -17.71 -0.77
C GLY A 173 6.53 -18.50 -1.13
N THR A 174 5.71 -18.73 -0.11
CA THR A 174 4.43 -19.42 -0.17
C THR A 174 3.28 -18.41 -0.26
N LEU A 175 2.03 -18.86 -0.38
CA LEU A 175 0.88 -17.94 -0.21
C LEU A 175 0.97 -17.20 1.14
N ASP A 176 1.33 -17.94 2.20
CA ASP A 176 1.36 -17.47 3.58
C ASP A 176 2.61 -16.69 3.97
N GLY A 177 3.54 -16.40 3.05
CA GLY A 177 4.71 -15.66 3.44
C GLY A 177 5.69 -15.40 2.33
N PHE A 178 6.37 -14.27 2.44
CA PHE A 178 7.53 -13.96 1.63
C PHE A 178 8.73 -14.80 2.05
N GLU A 179 9.42 -15.34 1.06
CA GLU A 179 10.72 -15.95 1.26
C GLU A 179 11.69 -15.38 0.22
N PRO A 180 12.77 -14.72 0.64
CA PRO A 180 13.73 -14.24 -0.33
C PRO A 180 14.52 -15.40 -0.93
N VAL A 181 14.94 -15.26 -2.19
CA VAL A 181 15.85 -16.22 -2.82
C VAL A 181 17.16 -16.31 -2.03
N ALA A 182 17.62 -17.54 -1.77
CA ALA A 182 18.86 -17.80 -1.05
C ALA A 182 20.05 -17.06 -1.70
N GLY A 183 20.83 -16.35 -0.89
CA GLY A 183 21.98 -15.57 -1.34
C GLY A 183 21.64 -14.20 -1.96
N GLU A 184 20.36 -13.89 -2.20
CA GLU A 184 19.96 -12.58 -2.70
C GLU A 184 20.05 -11.51 -1.60
N ARG A 185 20.74 -10.41 -1.89
CA ARG A 185 20.77 -9.22 -1.03
C ARG A 185 19.62 -8.28 -1.35
N ALA A 186 19.01 -7.72 -0.30
CA ALA A 186 18.03 -6.65 -0.41
C ALA A 186 18.59 -5.46 -1.19
N ARG A 187 17.87 -5.02 -2.23
CA ARG A 187 18.20 -3.80 -2.96
C ARG A 187 17.49 -2.64 -2.30
N LEU A 188 18.25 -1.69 -1.77
CA LEU A 188 17.71 -0.52 -1.08
C LEU A 188 17.76 0.71 -1.99
N PHE A 189 16.64 1.44 -2.05
CA PHE A 189 16.50 2.68 -2.81
C PHE A 189 16.07 3.81 -1.89
N SER A 190 16.72 4.96 -2.03
CA SER A 190 16.31 6.19 -1.35
C SER A 190 15.34 6.97 -2.24
N PRO A 191 14.32 7.64 -1.68
CA PRO A 191 13.51 8.62 -2.39
C PRO A 191 14.34 9.74 -3.02
N ALA A 192 15.60 9.94 -2.62
CA ALA A 192 16.53 10.89 -3.23
C ALA A 192 16.70 10.69 -4.76
N PHE A 193 16.41 9.50 -5.29
CA PHE A 193 16.41 9.22 -6.73
C PHE A 193 15.17 9.75 -7.47
N LEU A 194 14.11 10.13 -6.73
CA LEU A 194 12.93 10.75 -7.31
C LEU A 194 13.19 12.22 -7.58
N SER A 195 12.69 12.69 -8.72
CA SER A 195 12.80 14.08 -9.13
C SER A 195 11.63 14.89 -8.59
N PRO A 196 11.87 16.03 -7.95
CA PRO A 196 10.80 16.94 -7.58
C PRO A 196 10.19 17.53 -8.86
N ALA A 197 8.89 17.33 -9.04
CA ALA A 197 8.12 17.75 -10.21
C ALA A 197 7.36 19.06 -9.95
N VAL A 198 6.67 19.11 -8.82
CA VAL A 198 5.83 20.25 -8.40
C VAL A 198 6.02 20.45 -6.91
N LEU A 199 6.18 21.71 -6.50
CA LEU A 199 6.06 22.15 -5.11
C LEU A 199 5.01 23.23 -5.07
N ARG A 200 4.01 23.09 -4.21
CA ARG A 200 3.03 24.12 -3.88
C ARG A 200 3.22 24.52 -2.44
N HIS A 201 3.31 25.82 -2.19
CA HIS A 201 3.44 26.37 -0.85
C HIS A 201 2.38 27.45 -0.67
N GLY A 202 1.29 27.05 -0.02
CA GLY A 202 0.25 27.95 0.43
C GLY A 202 0.38 28.26 1.92
N PRO A 203 -0.42 29.19 2.44
CA PRO A 203 -0.46 29.54 3.86
C PRO A 203 -0.81 28.37 4.78
N ARG A 204 -1.76 27.53 4.37
CA ARG A 204 -2.29 26.42 5.20
C ARG A 204 -1.85 25.03 4.76
N VAL A 205 -1.40 24.90 3.51
CA VAL A 205 -1.07 23.62 2.88
C VAL A 205 0.25 23.72 2.13
N GLN A 206 1.11 22.72 2.32
CA GLN A 206 2.33 22.51 1.56
C GLN A 206 2.26 21.16 0.89
N GLU A 207 2.60 21.11 -0.40
CA GLU A 207 2.51 19.89 -1.19
C GLU A 207 3.75 19.72 -2.08
N LEU A 208 4.38 18.53 -2.00
CA LEU A 208 5.53 18.17 -2.82
C LEU A 208 5.23 16.90 -3.62
N HIS A 209 5.35 17.01 -4.94
CA HIS A 209 5.26 15.90 -5.88
C HIS A 209 6.66 15.46 -6.28
N LEU A 210 6.96 14.19 -6.04
CA LEU A 210 8.16 13.52 -6.48
C LEU A 210 7.77 12.45 -7.51
N VAL A 211 8.48 12.42 -8.64
CA VAL A 211 8.26 11.46 -9.72
C VAL A 211 9.56 10.80 -10.13
N GLY A 212 9.51 9.53 -10.51
CA GLY A 212 10.69 8.84 -10.99
C GLY A 212 10.50 7.35 -10.97
N GLN A 213 11.59 6.63 -10.70
CA GLN A 213 11.60 5.19 -10.63
C GLN A 213 12.24 4.73 -9.33
N LEU A 214 11.61 3.78 -8.65
CA LEU A 214 12.25 3.02 -7.56
C LEU A 214 12.98 1.84 -8.21
N GLY A 215 14.30 1.75 -8.04
CA GLY A 215 15.11 0.81 -8.82
C GLY A 215 16.34 1.46 -9.45
N ARG A 216 17.21 0.66 -10.08
CA ARG A 216 18.28 1.18 -10.96
C ARG A 216 18.10 0.66 -12.39
N GLY A 217 18.17 1.57 -13.35
CA GLY A 217 18.15 1.26 -14.79
C GLY A 217 16.75 1.17 -15.40
N HIS A 218 16.64 0.59 -16.58
CA HIS A 218 15.40 0.45 -17.37
C HIS A 218 14.31 -0.44 -16.73
N ARG A 219 14.56 -0.97 -15.53
CA ARG A 219 13.72 -1.91 -14.78
C ARG A 219 13.40 -1.39 -13.37
N GLY A 220 13.14 -0.09 -13.24
CA GLY A 220 12.63 0.46 -11.98
C GLY A 220 11.11 0.62 -12.02
N TYR A 221 10.46 0.55 -10.87
CA TYR A 221 9.03 0.82 -10.71
C TYR A 221 8.76 2.30 -10.96
N PRO A 222 8.07 2.69 -12.06
CA PRO A 222 7.59 4.05 -12.19
C PRO A 222 6.73 4.39 -10.98
N CYS A 223 7.00 5.52 -10.34
CA CYS A 223 6.28 5.89 -9.14
C CYS A 223 6.06 7.40 -9.03
N ARG A 224 5.04 7.74 -8.27
CA ARG A 224 4.73 9.09 -7.81
C ARG A 224 4.57 9.07 -6.31
N LEU A 225 5.32 9.93 -5.63
CA LEU A 225 5.22 10.15 -4.19
C LEU A 225 4.76 11.59 -3.96
N VAL A 226 3.64 11.75 -3.29
CA VAL A 226 3.07 13.05 -2.92
C VAL A 226 3.14 13.19 -1.41
N LEU A 227 3.73 14.29 -0.95
CA LEU A 227 3.79 14.66 0.47
C LEU A 227 2.93 15.90 0.67
N VAL A 228 1.96 15.83 1.57
CA VAL A 228 1.05 16.94 1.91
C VAL A 228 1.12 17.23 3.39
N GLY A 229 1.54 18.44 3.74
CA GLY A 229 1.50 18.96 5.09
C GLY A 229 0.40 20.01 5.20
N ARG A 230 -0.52 19.83 6.16
CA ARG A 230 -1.56 20.81 6.47
C ARG A 230 -1.34 21.35 7.88
N HIS A 231 -1.50 22.66 8.06
CA HIS A 231 -1.27 23.32 9.35
C HIS A 231 -2.25 22.88 10.46
N ASP A 232 -3.44 22.42 10.07
CA ASP A 232 -4.51 21.91 10.95
C ASP A 232 -4.37 20.42 11.27
N GLU A 233 -3.37 19.75 10.68
CA GLU A 233 -3.07 18.34 10.90
C GLU A 233 -1.74 18.15 11.61
N ARG A 234 -1.65 17.12 12.45
CA ARG A 234 -0.41 16.74 13.14
C ARG A 234 0.45 15.76 12.33
N CYS A 235 -0.13 15.14 11.28
CA CYS A 235 0.52 14.24 10.33
C CYS A 235 0.90 14.96 9.03
N VAL A 236 2.04 14.57 8.43
CA VAL A 236 2.27 14.75 7.00
C VAL A 236 1.66 13.55 6.28
N ARG A 237 0.74 13.81 5.35
CA ARG A 237 0.16 12.76 4.50
C ARG A 237 1.13 12.40 3.40
N MET A 238 1.24 11.11 3.12
CA MET A 238 2.13 10.58 2.11
C MET A 238 1.35 9.60 1.21
N THR A 239 1.17 9.96 -0.05
CA THR A 239 0.56 9.10 -1.06
C THR A 239 1.63 8.58 -2.00
N LEU A 240 1.77 7.26 -2.10
CA LEU A 240 2.72 6.59 -2.98
C LEU A 240 1.96 5.73 -3.99
N ARG A 241 2.03 6.13 -5.26
CA ARG A 241 1.55 5.31 -6.38
C ARG A 241 2.74 4.61 -7.04
N VAL A 242 2.67 3.29 -7.14
CA VAL A 242 3.68 2.44 -7.79
C VAL A 242 3.04 1.76 -8.99
N ASP A 243 3.60 1.97 -10.18
CA ASP A 243 3.23 1.21 -11.37
C ASP A 243 3.98 -0.14 -11.33
N ASN A 244 3.26 -1.19 -10.94
CA ASN A 244 3.84 -2.50 -10.83
C ASN A 244 3.86 -3.21 -12.19
N ARG A 245 5.05 -3.37 -12.75
CA ARG A 245 5.29 -4.10 -14.01
C ARG A 245 6.27 -5.26 -13.86
N HIS A 246 6.61 -5.59 -12.62
CA HIS A 246 7.63 -6.57 -12.32
C HIS A 246 7.00 -7.92 -11.99
N THR A 247 7.76 -8.98 -12.24
CA THR A 247 7.35 -10.35 -11.99
C THR A 247 8.18 -10.93 -10.85
N ASP A 248 7.61 -11.81 -10.04
CA ASP A 248 8.31 -12.57 -8.99
C ASP A 248 9.10 -11.72 -7.99
N HIS A 249 8.54 -10.60 -7.55
CA HIS A 249 9.22 -9.64 -6.67
C HIS A 249 8.32 -9.16 -5.53
N ARG A 250 8.97 -8.64 -4.51
CA ARG A 250 8.36 -7.91 -3.40
C ARG A 250 9.03 -6.56 -3.24
N LEU A 251 8.23 -5.50 -3.37
CA LEU A 251 8.63 -4.14 -3.03
C LEU A 251 8.08 -3.80 -1.65
N ARG A 252 8.95 -3.30 -0.76
CA ARG A 252 8.59 -2.79 0.56
C ARG A 252 9.03 -1.36 0.75
N ILE A 253 8.35 -0.66 1.64
CA ILE A 253 8.79 0.61 2.19
C ILE A 253 9.31 0.39 3.60
N ARG A 254 10.38 1.08 3.97
CA ARG A 254 11.02 1.02 5.29
C ARG A 254 11.04 2.40 5.92
N PHE A 255 10.63 2.47 7.18
CA PHE A 255 10.70 3.64 8.04
C PHE A 255 11.75 3.43 9.13
N ARG A 256 12.89 4.13 9.02
CA ARG A 256 14.05 4.00 9.90
C ARG A 256 14.07 5.12 10.94
N GLY A 257 14.33 4.78 12.19
CA GLY A 257 14.42 5.76 13.28
C GLY A 257 13.07 6.44 13.61
N VAL A 258 11.98 5.97 13.03
CA VAL A 258 10.62 6.43 13.29
C VAL A 258 9.99 5.49 14.33
N PRO A 259 9.43 5.99 15.44
CA PRO A 259 8.76 5.16 16.42
C PRO A 259 7.59 4.38 15.84
N ASP A 260 7.32 3.22 16.43
CA ASP A 260 6.11 2.47 16.14
C ASP A 260 4.86 3.29 16.53
N GLY A 261 3.83 3.25 15.71
CA GLY A 261 2.64 4.10 15.86
C GLY A 261 2.80 5.56 15.40
N TYR A 262 3.97 5.98 14.90
CA TYR A 262 4.15 7.30 14.24
C TYR A 262 3.97 7.26 12.72
N VAL A 263 3.87 6.04 12.19
CA VAL A 263 3.54 5.75 10.80
C VAL A 263 2.19 5.05 10.81
N HIS A 264 1.25 5.63 10.08
CA HIS A 264 -0.09 5.08 9.89
C HIS A 264 -0.27 4.74 8.42
N HIS A 265 -1.08 3.74 8.11
CA HIS A 265 -1.45 3.45 6.73
C HIS A 265 -2.93 3.18 6.58
N CYS A 266 -3.50 3.74 5.52
CA CYS A 266 -4.90 3.56 5.16
C CYS A 266 -5.07 2.25 4.40
N GLY A 267 -5.42 1.19 5.12
CA GLY A 267 -5.74 -0.12 4.54
C GLY A 267 -4.78 -1.25 4.82
N THR A 268 -3.95 -1.09 5.87
CA THR A 268 -3.13 -2.15 6.48
C THR A 268 -2.46 -3.10 5.47
N PRO A 269 -1.36 -2.69 4.82
CA PRO A 269 -0.40 -3.63 4.24
C PRO A 269 0.13 -4.51 5.38
N ALA A 270 0.75 -5.64 5.09
CA ALA A 270 1.48 -6.35 6.14
C ALA A 270 2.53 -5.41 6.77
N TRP A 271 2.34 -5.10 8.05
CA TRP A 271 3.28 -4.36 8.87
C TRP A 271 4.20 -5.34 9.54
N SER A 272 5.51 -5.13 9.45
CA SER A 272 6.44 -5.83 10.32
C SER A 272 7.46 -4.88 10.90
N ARG A 273 7.68 -5.03 12.21
CA ARG A 273 8.84 -4.45 12.88
C ARG A 273 10.01 -5.40 12.64
N VAL A 274 11.08 -4.87 12.06
CA VAL A 274 12.29 -5.66 11.76
C VAL A 274 13.43 -5.14 12.60
N GLU A 275 14.05 -6.04 13.35
CA GLU A 275 15.32 -5.81 14.00
C GLU A 275 16.45 -6.43 13.18
N HIS A 276 17.42 -5.60 12.78
CA HIS A 276 18.56 -6.05 12.01
C HIS A 276 19.82 -5.34 12.47
N ARG A 277 20.78 -6.10 13.01
CA ARG A 277 22.09 -5.59 13.46
C ARG A 277 21.95 -4.42 14.44
N GLY A 278 21.08 -4.56 15.45
CA GLY A 278 20.82 -3.53 16.47
C GLY A 278 20.08 -2.30 15.96
N ARG A 279 19.58 -2.31 14.71
CA ARG A 279 18.72 -1.26 14.17
C ARG A 279 17.31 -1.79 14.03
N THR A 280 16.35 -1.02 14.52
CA THR A 280 14.93 -1.28 14.30
C THR A 280 14.41 -0.41 13.18
N PHE A 281 13.58 -0.97 12.31
CA PHE A 281 12.77 -0.22 11.36
C PHE A 281 11.41 -0.88 11.20
N VAL A 282 10.43 -0.07 10.82
CA VAL A 282 9.10 -0.56 10.43
C VAL A 282 9.11 -0.76 8.92
N THR A 283 8.51 -1.83 8.43
CA THR A 283 8.37 -2.08 7.00
C THR A 283 6.94 -2.44 6.64
N ALA A 284 6.51 -2.01 5.46
CA ALA A 284 5.22 -2.34 4.89
C ALA A 284 5.38 -2.83 3.45
N THR A 285 4.65 -3.87 3.07
CA THR A 285 4.64 -4.36 1.69
C THR A 285 3.86 -3.39 0.81
N LEU A 286 4.52 -2.89 -0.23
CA LEU A 286 3.90 -2.06 -1.26
C LEU A 286 3.41 -2.94 -2.40
N VAL A 287 4.28 -3.81 -2.88
CA VAL A 287 4.00 -4.69 -4.00
C VAL A 287 4.43 -6.10 -3.63
N ARG A 288 3.59 -7.07 -3.99
CA ARG A 288 3.96 -8.47 -4.03
C ARG A 288 3.40 -9.06 -5.31
N ALA A 289 4.27 -9.37 -6.27
CA ALA A 289 3.88 -10.07 -7.49
C ALA A 289 4.62 -11.39 -7.53
N CYS A 290 3.90 -12.50 -7.45
CA CYS A 290 4.47 -13.84 -7.46
C CYS A 290 3.88 -14.59 -8.64
N GLY A 291 4.67 -14.84 -9.68
CA GLY A 291 4.32 -15.75 -10.76
C GLY A 291 4.58 -17.22 -10.39
N ARG A 292 5.25 -17.46 -9.26
CA ARG A 292 5.52 -18.79 -8.71
C ARG A 292 5.41 -18.78 -7.20
N LEU A 293 4.90 -19.87 -6.62
CA LEU A 293 4.80 -20.07 -5.17
C LEU A 293 5.35 -21.44 -4.78
N GLN A 294 5.89 -21.55 -3.58
CA GLN A 294 6.24 -22.83 -2.99
C GLN A 294 5.03 -23.46 -2.30
N VAL A 295 4.77 -24.73 -2.64
CA VAL A 295 3.73 -25.57 -2.03
C VAL A 295 4.39 -26.89 -1.61
N GLY A 296 4.75 -26.98 -0.33
CA GLY A 296 5.64 -28.01 0.17
C GLY A 296 7.03 -27.89 -0.47
N SER A 297 7.52 -28.94 -1.12
CA SER A 297 8.80 -28.93 -1.85
C SER A 297 8.69 -28.54 -3.33
N ARG A 298 7.49 -28.16 -3.80
CA ARG A 298 7.22 -27.92 -5.22
C ARG A 298 7.01 -26.44 -5.49
N SER A 299 7.68 -25.95 -6.53
CA SER A 299 7.39 -24.65 -7.13
C SER A 299 6.23 -24.77 -8.13
N VAL A 300 5.12 -24.10 -7.83
CA VAL A 300 3.91 -24.07 -8.65
C VAL A 300 3.84 -22.73 -9.38
N ALA A 301 3.51 -22.74 -10.67
CA ALA A 301 3.29 -21.51 -11.44
C ALA A 301 1.91 -20.95 -11.12
N VAL A 302 1.86 -19.66 -10.79
CA VAL A 302 0.65 -18.89 -10.48
C VAL A 302 0.69 -17.57 -11.24
N PRO A 303 0.64 -17.59 -12.58
CA PRO A 303 0.75 -16.37 -13.39
C PRO A 303 -0.33 -15.32 -13.02
N ASP A 304 -1.48 -15.78 -12.53
CA ASP A 304 -2.60 -14.95 -12.08
C ASP A 304 -2.37 -14.26 -10.72
N ALA A 305 -1.34 -14.68 -9.96
CA ALA A 305 -0.87 -14.00 -8.76
C ALA A 305 0.17 -12.90 -9.06
N GLN A 306 0.51 -12.71 -10.35
CA GLN A 306 1.17 -11.50 -10.78
C GLN A 306 0.18 -10.34 -10.87
N LEU A 307 0.13 -9.56 -9.82
CA LEU A 307 -0.44 -8.23 -9.92
C LEU A 307 0.45 -7.41 -10.85
N GLN A 308 -0.12 -6.81 -11.90
CA GLN A 308 0.61 -5.94 -12.85
C GLN A 308 -0.17 -4.64 -13.09
N LEU A 309 -0.74 -4.11 -12.02
CA LEU A 309 -1.55 -2.89 -12.03
C LEU A 309 -0.90 -1.83 -11.13
N PRO A 310 -1.16 -0.54 -11.38
CA PRO A 310 -0.76 0.50 -10.45
C PRO A 310 -1.40 0.30 -9.08
N ILE A 311 -0.60 0.40 -8.03
CA ILE A 311 -1.02 0.29 -6.63
C ILE A 311 -0.81 1.65 -5.95
N GLU A 312 -1.79 2.12 -5.19
CA GLU A 312 -1.69 3.34 -4.40
C GLU A 312 -1.72 3.03 -2.92
N HIS A 313 -0.74 3.57 -2.19
CA HIS A 313 -0.63 3.48 -0.75
C HIS A 313 -0.73 4.86 -0.13
N ARG A 314 -1.43 4.97 0.98
CA ARG A 314 -1.58 6.22 1.72
C ARG A 314 -1.08 6.02 3.14
N PHE A 315 -0.19 6.89 3.56
CA PHE A 315 0.41 6.89 4.89
C PHE A 315 0.23 8.24 5.58
N GLY A 316 0.17 8.21 6.92
CA GLY A 316 0.33 9.39 7.76
C GLY A 316 1.65 9.29 8.52
N LEU A 317 2.47 10.35 8.48
CA LEU A 317 3.74 10.46 9.18
C LEU A 317 3.63 11.56 10.23
N GLY A 318 3.45 11.18 11.49
CA GLY A 318 3.13 12.11 12.56
C GLY A 318 2.23 11.49 13.62
N ALA A 319 2.02 12.21 14.73
CA ALA A 319 1.02 11.84 15.72
C ALA A 319 -0.39 12.02 15.14
N CYS A 320 -1.02 10.96 14.65
CA CYS A 320 -2.41 11.01 14.19
C CYS A 320 -3.41 10.83 15.33
N ILE A 321 -4.56 11.48 15.23
CA ILE A 321 -5.77 11.05 15.95
C ILE A 321 -6.25 9.76 15.27
N PRO A 322 -6.54 8.67 16.02
CA PRO A 322 -7.11 7.45 15.45
C PRO A 322 -8.34 7.76 14.59
N GLY A 323 -8.30 7.37 13.32
CA GLY A 323 -9.39 7.59 12.35
C GLY A 323 -9.30 8.88 11.51
N GLY A 324 -8.43 9.84 11.85
CA GLY A 324 -8.38 11.15 11.16
C GLY A 324 -7.63 11.14 9.82
N CYS A 325 -6.50 10.44 9.73
CA CYS A 325 -5.59 10.52 8.56
C CYS A 325 -6.10 9.63 7.37
N CYS A 326 -7.19 8.86 7.52
CA CYS A 326 -7.77 7.97 6.48
C CYS A 326 -9.28 8.17 6.19
N ALA A 327 -9.92 9.16 6.81
CA ALA A 327 -11.36 9.41 6.65
C ALA A 327 -11.69 10.41 5.53
N ARG A 328 -10.68 10.95 4.84
CA ARG A 328 -10.81 11.88 3.72
C ARG A 328 -9.97 11.36 2.56
#